data_AF-W1YKF7-F1
#
_entry.id   AF-W1YKF7-F1
#
_cell.length_a   1.000
_cell.length_b   1.000
_cell.length_c   1.000
_cell.angle_alpha   90.00
_cell.angle_beta   90.00
_cell.angle_gamma   90.00
#
_symmetry.space_group_name_H-M   'P 1'
#
loop_
_entity.id
_entity.type
_entity.pdbx_description
1 polymer ?
#
loop_
_entity_poly.entity_id
_entity_poly.type
_entity_poly.pdbx_seq_one_letter_code
_entity_poly.pdbx_strand_id
1 'polypeptide(L)'
;SNNEIINIEIQLKNEYNMIKRSLYYWSKLYSEQLNEGEDYSLLKRTICINILNFKYLKTRMFHSVYRMKEIHTNEELSDIEEIHFIEIPKLEDGS
;
A
#
# COMPACT_ATOMS: atom_id res chain seq x y z
N SER A 1 -13.07 -15.53 4.68
CA SER A 1 -12.56 -14.15 4.79
C SER A 1 -11.27 -14.17 5.58
N ASN A 2 -10.19 -13.59 5.07
CA ASN A 2 -8.84 -13.66 5.67
C ASN A 2 -8.60 -12.66 6.83
N ASN A 3 -9.67 -12.03 7.35
CA ASN A 3 -9.60 -11.06 8.46
C ASN A 3 -8.54 -9.96 8.22
N GLU A 4 -8.54 -9.38 7.02
CA GLU A 4 -7.62 -8.33 6.58
C GLU A 4 -8.29 -6.95 6.67
N ILE A 5 -7.50 -5.92 6.95
CA ILE A 5 -7.94 -4.52 6.85
C ILE A 5 -7.49 -3.99 5.50
N ILE A 6 -8.45 -3.52 4.70
CA ILE A 6 -8.19 -2.99 3.37
C ILE A 6 -8.65 -1.54 3.31
N ASN A 7 -7.72 -0.63 3.02
CA ASN A 7 -8.02 0.76 2.71
C ASN A 7 -7.89 0.99 1.21
N ILE A 8 -8.88 1.64 0.59
CA ILE A 8 -8.88 1.93 -0.84
C ILE A 8 -9.08 3.43 -1.02
N GLU A 9 -8.15 4.08 -1.71
CA GLU A 9 -8.21 5.50 -2.03
C GLU A 9 -8.10 5.73 -3.53
N ILE A 10 -8.85 6.71 -4.04
CA ILE A 10 -8.81 7.13 -5.45
C ILE A 10 -8.31 8.57 -5.53
N GLN A 11 -7.36 8.83 -6.42
CA GLN A 11 -6.79 10.15 -6.64
C GLN A 11 -6.87 10.59 -8.09
N LEU A 12 -7.54 11.73 -8.29
CA LEU A 12 -7.71 12.36 -9.60
C LEU A 12 -6.61 13.40 -9.91
N LYS A 13 -5.98 13.98 -8.88
CA LYS A 13 -4.96 15.03 -9.01
C LYS A 13 -3.64 14.57 -8.40
N ASN A 14 -2.54 14.94 -9.06
CA ASN A 14 -1.20 14.65 -8.58
C ASN A 14 -0.69 15.77 -7.68
N GLU A 15 -0.59 15.49 -6.38
CA GLU A 15 -0.01 16.40 -5.37
C GLU A 15 1.48 16.10 -5.09
N TYR A 16 2.08 15.18 -5.86
CA TYR A 16 3.49 14.77 -5.77
C TYR A 16 3.91 14.14 -4.43
N ASN A 17 2.98 13.89 -3.52
CA ASN A 17 3.23 13.37 -2.17
C ASN A 17 2.66 11.96 -1.92
N MET A 18 2.18 11.27 -2.95
CA MET A 18 1.48 9.97 -2.81
C MET A 18 2.26 8.96 -1.98
N ILE A 19 3.57 8.75 -2.21
CA ILE A 19 4.35 7.79 -1.41
C ILE A 19 4.30 8.12 0.08
N LYS A 20 4.57 9.38 0.46
CA LYS A 20 4.56 9.79 1.87
C LYS A 20 3.17 9.66 2.48
N ARG A 21 2.13 10.00 1.72
CA ARG A 21 0.75 9.92 2.17
C ARG A 21 0.28 8.47 2.36
N SER A 22 0.55 7.60 1.39
CA SER A 22 0.23 6.18 1.47
C SER A 22 0.93 5.53 2.66
N LEU A 23 2.22 5.83 2.88
CA LEU A 23 2.95 5.33 4.06
C LEU A 23 2.37 5.86 5.38
N TYR A 24 2.00 7.14 5.45
CA TYR A 24 1.39 7.72 6.64
C TYR A 24 0.07 7.03 7.01
N TYR A 25 -0.84 6.88 6.05
CA TYR A 25 -2.13 6.23 6.31
C TYR A 25 -2.00 4.74 6.56
N TRP A 26 -1.07 4.06 5.90
CA TRP A 26 -0.76 2.66 6.14
C TRP A 26 -0.33 2.40 7.58
N SER A 27 0.68 3.12 8.07
CA SER A 27 1.14 2.99 9.46
C SER A 27 0.07 3.42 10.46
N LYS A 28 -0.71 4.47 10.14
CA LYS A 28 -1.82 4.92 10.99
C LYS A 28 -2.90 3.83 11.12
N LEU A 29 -3.34 3.24 10.02
CA LEU A 29 -4.36 2.19 10.01
C LEU A 29 -3.89 0.94 10.77
N TYR A 30 -2.62 0.56 10.64
CA TYR A 30 -2.06 -0.54 11.40
C TYR A 30 -2.03 -0.25 12.91
N SER A 31 -1.65 0.97 13.28
CA SER A 31 -1.65 1.41 14.69
C SER A 31 -3.06 1.50 15.30
N GLU A 32 -4.06 1.96 14.54
CA GLU A 32 -5.43 2.16 15.02
C GLU A 32 -6.19 0.84 15.27
N GLN A 33 -5.60 -0.31 14.90
CA GLN A 33 -6.19 -1.62 15.19
C GLN A 33 -6.17 -1.99 16.67
N LEU A 34 -5.22 -1.44 17.42
CA LEU A 34 -5.02 -1.74 18.83
C LEU A 34 -5.36 -0.52 19.68
N ASN A 35 -6.06 -0.79 20.77
CA ASN A 35 -6.24 0.12 21.88
C ASN A 35 -5.15 -0.11 22.93
N GLU A 36 -5.04 0.83 23.88
CA GLU A 36 -4.09 0.73 24.97
C GLU A 36 -4.28 -0.56 25.77
N GLY A 37 -3.21 -1.34 25.92
CA GLY A 37 -3.19 -2.59 26.68
C GLY A 37 -3.59 -3.85 25.89
N GLU A 38 -3.95 -3.74 24.61
CA GLU A 38 -4.23 -4.90 23.77
C GLU A 38 -2.95 -5.62 23.29
N ASP A 39 -3.08 -6.93 23.04
CA ASP A 39 -1.97 -7.78 22.61
C ASP A 39 -1.69 -7.66 21.10
N TYR A 40 -0.42 -7.57 20.72
CA TYR A 40 0.01 -7.42 19.32
C TYR A 40 -0.39 -8.59 18.42
N SER A 41 -0.69 -9.78 18.96
CA SER A 41 -1.22 -10.92 18.19
C SER A 41 -2.61 -10.65 17.56
N LEU A 42 -3.31 -9.61 18.01
CA LEU A 42 -4.57 -9.16 17.42
C LEU A 42 -4.37 -8.36 16.13
N LEU A 43 -3.15 -7.92 15.82
CA LEU A 43 -2.85 -7.19 14.60
C LEU A 43 -3.12 -8.02 13.36
N LYS A 44 -3.88 -7.42 12.46
CA LYS A 44 -4.31 -8.01 11.21
C LYS A 44 -3.49 -7.44 10.07
N ARG A 45 -3.34 -8.26 9.04
CA ARG A 45 -2.76 -7.82 7.78
C ARG A 45 -3.50 -6.58 7.26
N THR A 46 -2.74 -5.56 6.88
CA THR A 46 -3.21 -4.25 6.42
C THR A 46 -2.73 -3.96 5.02
N ILE A 47 -3.69 -3.77 4.11
CA ILE A 47 -3.46 -3.53 2.69
C ILE A 47 -3.98 -2.13 2.34
N CYS A 48 -3.12 -1.28 1.79
CA CYS A 48 -3.52 0.02 1.26
C CYS A 48 -3.49 -0.01 -0.26
N ILE A 49 -4.61 0.30 -0.92
CA ILE A 49 -4.75 0.35 -2.37
C ILE A 49 -4.95 1.78 -2.82
N ASN A 50 -3.98 2.32 -3.56
CA ASN A 50 -4.02 3.65 -4.13
C ASN A 50 -4.33 3.55 -5.63
N ILE A 51 -5.47 4.07 -6.06
CA ILE A 51 -5.89 4.11 -7.45
C ILE A 51 -5.65 5.52 -8.00
N LEU A 52 -4.74 5.65 -8.95
CA LEU A 52 -4.28 6.93 -9.48
C LEU A 52 -4.75 7.12 -10.92
N ASN A 53 -5.33 8.29 -11.23
CA ASN A 53 -5.65 8.70 -12.60
C ASN A 53 -4.48 9.43 -13.30
N PHE A 54 -3.24 9.18 -12.86
CA PHE A 54 -2.03 9.80 -13.40
C PHE A 54 -0.84 8.83 -13.25
N LYS A 55 0.19 9.01 -14.08
CA LYS A 55 1.46 8.29 -13.95
C LYS A 55 2.29 8.94 -12.84
N TYR A 56 2.67 8.15 -11.84
CA TYR A 56 3.38 8.55 -10.63
C TYR A 56 4.64 7.73 -10.39
N LEU A 57 4.56 6.40 -10.54
CA LEU A 57 5.71 5.52 -10.31
C LEU A 57 6.56 5.37 -11.57
N LYS A 58 7.86 5.12 -11.38
CA LYS A 58 8.82 4.89 -12.49
C LYS A 58 8.61 3.55 -13.23
N THR A 59 7.98 2.58 -12.56
CA THR A 59 7.68 1.27 -13.14
C THR A 59 6.69 1.38 -14.30
N ARG A 60 6.77 0.49 -15.28
CA ARG A 60 5.80 0.39 -16.39
C ARG A 60 4.53 -0.39 -16.02
N MET A 61 4.52 -1.03 -14.85
CA MET A 61 3.39 -1.85 -14.41
C MET A 61 2.16 -0.98 -14.12
N PHE A 62 0.99 -1.39 -14.62
CA PHE A 62 -0.28 -0.75 -14.28
C PHE A 62 -0.64 -0.97 -12.81
N HIS A 63 -0.27 -2.13 -12.26
CA HIS A 63 -0.47 -2.50 -10.88
C HIS A 63 0.88 -2.86 -10.27
N SER A 64 1.29 -2.07 -9.27
CA SER A 64 2.52 -2.26 -8.52
C SER A 64 2.20 -2.58 -7.07
N VAL A 65 2.89 -3.57 -6.51
CA VAL A 65 2.74 -4.01 -5.13
C VAL A 65 4.08 -3.86 -4.42
N TYR A 66 4.05 -3.28 -3.22
CA TYR A 66 5.23 -3.04 -2.41
C TYR A 66 5.04 -3.64 -1.01
N ARG A 67 6.09 -4.33 -0.55
CA ARG A 67 6.25 -4.93 0.79
C ARG A 67 7.65 -4.61 1.31
N MET A 68 7.85 -4.76 2.62
CA MET A 68 9.15 -4.59 3.26
C MET A 68 10.07 -5.77 2.95
N LYS A 69 11.32 -5.47 2.62
CA LYS A 69 12.33 -6.47 2.24
C LYS A 69 13.69 -6.11 2.81
N GLU A 70 14.52 -7.12 3.03
CA GLU A 70 15.94 -6.94 3.30
C GLU A 70 16.61 -6.30 2.06
N ILE A 71 17.54 -5.37 2.29
CA ILE A 71 18.06 -4.48 1.24
C ILE A 71 19.01 -5.22 0.29
N HIS A 72 19.76 -6.20 0.76
CA HIS A 72 20.80 -6.88 0.00
C HIS A 72 20.32 -8.19 -0.66
N THR A 73 19.57 -9.01 0.07
CA THR A 73 19.05 -10.30 -0.38
C THR A 73 17.69 -10.15 -1.08
N ASN A 74 17.01 -9.02 -0.86
CA ASN A 74 15.63 -8.80 -1.31
C ASN A 74 14.65 -9.84 -0.74
N GLU A 75 15.01 -10.50 0.36
CA GLU A 75 14.15 -11.39 1.12
C GLU A 75 12.98 -10.59 1.71
N GLU A 76 11.76 -11.12 1.57
CA GLU A 76 10.57 -10.47 2.10
C GLU A 76 10.48 -10.68 3.61
N LEU A 77 10.33 -9.58 4.35
CA LEU A 77 10.22 -9.64 5.81
C LEU A 77 8.87 -10.22 6.23
N SER A 78 7.79 -9.79 5.57
CA SER A 78 6.41 -10.19 5.85
C SER A 78 5.46 -9.66 4.77
N ASP A 79 4.26 -10.25 4.69
CA ASP A 79 3.11 -9.76 3.92
C ASP A 79 2.03 -9.09 4.79
N ILE A 80 2.27 -8.95 6.10
CA ILE A 80 1.33 -8.32 7.06
C ILE A 80 0.99 -6.89 6.65
N GLU A 81 1.91 -6.19 6.01
CA GLU A 81 1.74 -4.81 5.64
C GLU A 81 2.08 -4.69 4.14
N GLU A 82 1.12 -4.21 3.33
CA GLU A 82 1.24 -4.15 1.87
C GLU A 82 0.64 -2.86 1.28
N ILE A 83 1.31 -2.28 0.28
CA ILE A 83 0.81 -1.11 -0.46
C ILE A 83 0.72 -1.42 -1.96
N HIS A 84 -0.45 -1.14 -2.52
CA HIS A 84 -0.74 -1.22 -3.94
C HIS A 84 -0.84 0.17 -4.54
N PHE A 85 -0.29 0.30 -5.75
CA PHE A 85 -0.54 1.42 -6.66
C PHE A 85 -1.11 0.88 -7.95
N ILE A 86 -2.31 1.35 -8.31
CA ILE A 86 -2.98 1.05 -9.58
C ILE A 86 -3.03 2.35 -10.36
N GLU A 87 -2.25 2.46 -11.42
CA GLU A 87 -2.15 3.66 -12.25
C GLU A 87 -2.96 3.46 -13.54
N ILE A 88 -4.19 3.99 -13.55
CA ILE A 88 -5.16 3.80 -14.64
C ILE A 88 -4.58 4.17 -16.02
N PRO A 89 -3.83 5.28 -16.19
CA PRO A 89 -3.25 5.64 -17.49
C PRO A 89 -2.18 4.67 -18.02
N LYS A 90 -1.72 3.70 -17.22
CA LYS A 90 -0.79 2.65 -17.66
C LYS A 90 -1.50 1.38 -18.14
N LEU A 91 -2.81 1.27 -17.93
CA LEU A 91 -3.61 0.16 -18.45
C LEU A 91 -3.62 0.18 -19.99
N GLU A 92 -3.71 1.38 -20.57
CA GLU A 92 -3.70 1.62 -22.02
C GLU A 92 -2.30 1.48 -22.64
N ASP A 93 -1.23 1.72 -21.88
CA ASP A 93 0.16 1.51 -22.36
C ASP A 93 0.50 0.01 -22.50
N GLY A 94 -0.26 -0.87 -21.85
CA GLY A 94 -0.09 -2.32 -21.88
C GLY A 94 -0.92 -3.04 -22.95
N SER A 95 -1.71 -2.30 -23.74
CA SER A 95 -2.46 -2.80 -24.90
C SER A 95 -1.73 -2.57 -26.22
#